data_AF-A0A2A5ASX5-F1
#
_entry.id   AF-A0A2A5ASX5-F1
#
_cell.length_a   1.000
_cell.length_b   1.000
_cell.length_c   1.000
_cell.angle_alpha   90.00
_cell.angle_beta   90.00
_cell.angle_gamma   90.00
#
_symmetry.space_group_name_H-M   'P 1'
#
loop_
_entity.id
_entity.type
_entity.pdbx_description
1 polymer ?
#
loop_
_entity_poly.entity_id
_entity_poly.type
_entity_poly.pdbx_seq_one_letter_code
_entity_poly.pdbx_strand_id
1 'polypeptide(L)'
;MQADPETNWERVNIAALREHLIDMNLVTLNAEVTTESVEGGARYFITGQGRILAAIKNMVPTHAAQVMTEIGWKTQTDTRSDGVELIVTSENPSQVVQIRALGFMGFMVQGDHHGAHHLMIAGATQGEHGNHGGGSHSEH
;
A
#
# COMPACT_ATOMS: atom_id res chain seq x y z
N MET A 1 -9.77 -0.26 -18.26
CA MET A 1 -10.94 0.43 -17.64
C MET A 1 -12.02 0.77 -18.65
N GLN A 2 -11.91 1.78 -19.52
CA GLN A 2 -12.93 1.98 -20.58
C GLN A 2 -12.96 0.83 -21.59
N ALA A 3 -11.85 0.09 -21.73
CA ALA A 3 -11.68 -1.00 -22.67
C ALA A 3 -11.73 -2.40 -22.01
N ASP A 4 -12.03 -2.53 -20.71
CA ASP A 4 -12.11 -3.83 -20.04
C ASP A 4 -13.60 -4.25 -19.87
N PRO A 5 -14.10 -5.19 -20.68
CA PRO A 5 -15.50 -5.59 -20.67
C PRO A 5 -15.91 -6.35 -19.39
N GLU A 6 -14.97 -6.86 -18.60
CA GLU A 6 -15.24 -7.63 -17.37
C GLU A 6 -15.43 -6.72 -16.13
N THR A 7 -15.33 -5.40 -16.29
CA THR A 7 -15.58 -4.46 -15.19
C THR A 7 -17.05 -4.51 -14.79
N ASN A 8 -17.35 -5.03 -13.60
CA ASN A 8 -18.68 -4.94 -13.03
C ASN A 8 -18.94 -3.51 -12.53
N TRP A 9 -19.60 -2.71 -13.36
CA TRP A 9 -19.93 -1.31 -13.09
C TRP A 9 -20.90 -1.11 -11.91
N GLU A 10 -21.68 -2.13 -11.52
CA GLU A 10 -22.58 -2.05 -10.37
C GLU A 10 -21.85 -2.09 -9.02
N ARG A 11 -20.59 -2.55 -9.02
CA ARG A 11 -19.75 -2.66 -7.81
C ARG A 11 -18.82 -1.47 -7.62
N VAL A 12 -18.82 -0.53 -8.57
CA VAL A 12 -17.92 0.63 -8.52
C VAL A 12 -18.35 1.59 -7.41
N ASN A 13 -17.47 1.83 -6.43
CA ASN A 13 -17.68 2.71 -5.30
C ASN A 13 -16.73 3.92 -5.33
N ILE A 14 -17.13 4.95 -6.08
CA ILE A 14 -16.35 6.20 -6.19
C ILE A 14 -16.29 6.97 -4.86
N ALA A 15 -17.29 6.80 -3.98
CA ALA A 15 -17.26 7.43 -2.66
C ALA A 15 -16.11 6.87 -1.80
N ALA A 16 -15.89 5.55 -1.83
CA ALA A 16 -14.76 4.91 -1.14
C ALA A 16 -13.41 5.39 -1.69
N LEU A 17 -13.27 5.50 -3.02
CA LEU A 17 -12.06 6.05 -3.63
C LEU A 17 -11.81 7.49 -3.18
N ARG A 18 -12.85 8.33 -3.16
CA ARG A 18 -12.74 9.72 -2.69
C ARG A 18 -12.27 9.78 -1.24
N GLU A 19 -12.83 8.96 -0.35
CA GLU A 19 -12.41 8.93 1.05
C GLU A 19 -10.96 8.46 1.22
N HIS A 20 -10.52 7.48 0.43
CA HIS A 20 -9.12 7.06 0.42
C HIS A 20 -8.19 8.20 -0.03
N LEU A 21 -8.55 8.95 -1.07
CA LEU A 21 -7.74 10.09 -1.51
C LEU A 21 -7.68 11.21 -0.46
N ILE A 22 -8.76 11.41 0.30
CA ILE A 22 -8.77 12.33 1.44
C ILE A 22 -7.84 11.82 2.54
N ASP A 23 -7.87 10.52 2.84
CA ASP A 23 -6.96 9.90 3.81
C ASP A 23 -5.50 10.08 3.40
N MET A 24 -5.18 9.83 2.13
CA MET A 24 -3.84 10.04 1.59
C MET A 24 -3.38 11.50 1.71
N ASN A 25 -4.27 12.46 1.40
CA ASN A 25 -3.96 13.88 1.58
C ASN A 25 -3.65 14.22 3.05
N LEU A 26 -4.48 13.73 3.98
CA LEU A 26 -4.31 14.00 5.40
C LEU A 26 -3.02 13.37 5.96
N VAL A 27 -2.72 12.13 5.61
CA VAL A 27 -1.48 11.47 6.04
C VAL A 27 -0.26 12.18 5.47
N THR A 28 -0.32 12.59 4.19
CA THR A 28 0.79 13.26 3.50
C THR A 28 1.10 14.64 4.09
N LEU A 29 0.06 15.44 4.36
CA LEU A 29 0.23 16.85 4.71
C LEU A 29 0.14 17.14 6.20
N ASN A 30 -0.44 16.24 7.00
CA ASN A 30 -0.82 16.55 8.37
C ASN A 30 -0.40 15.51 9.42
N ALA A 31 0.09 14.33 9.03
CA ALA A 31 0.63 13.40 10.01
C ALA A 31 2.01 13.87 10.52
N GLU A 32 2.26 13.69 11.81
CA GLU A 32 3.58 13.92 12.39
C GLU A 32 4.35 12.61 12.38
N VAL A 33 5.58 12.64 11.85
CA VAL A 33 6.40 11.44 11.67
C VAL A 33 7.74 11.60 12.36
N THR A 34 8.00 10.75 13.35
CA THR A 34 9.35 10.55 13.89
C THR A 34 9.96 9.33 13.23
N THR A 35 11.23 9.43 12.80
CA THR A 35 11.94 8.37 12.11
C THR A 35 13.18 7.96 12.89
N GLU A 36 13.39 6.66 13.02
CA GLU A 36 14.56 6.05 13.65
C GLU A 36 15.17 5.02 12.71
N SER A 37 16.50 4.98 12.62
CA SER A 37 17.18 3.87 11.94
C SER A 37 17.16 2.63 12.82
N VAL A 38 16.80 1.49 12.25
CA VAL A 38 16.90 0.17 12.91
C VAL A 38 17.81 -0.74 12.09
N GLU A 39 18.18 -1.88 12.67
CA GLU A 39 18.87 -2.92 11.91
C GLU A 39 18.02 -3.34 10.69
N GLY A 40 18.66 -3.38 9.53
CA GLY A 40 17.98 -3.74 8.27
C GLY A 40 17.00 -2.71 7.71
N GLY A 41 16.83 -1.51 8.31
CA GLY A 41 15.93 -0.51 7.74
C GLY A 41 15.62 0.69 8.63
N ALA A 42 14.33 1.00 8.77
CA ALA A 42 13.82 2.16 9.52
C ALA A 42 12.53 1.84 10.28
N ARG A 43 12.32 2.57 11.38
CA ARG A 43 11.11 2.61 12.19
C ARG A 43 10.51 4.01 12.10
N TYR A 44 9.20 4.07 11.98
CA TYR A 44 8.42 5.28 11.87
C TYR A 44 7.33 5.29 12.94
N PHE A 45 7.24 6.39 13.68
CA PHE A 45 6.10 6.68 14.54
C PHE A 45 5.26 7.74 13.85
N ILE A 46 4.09 7.35 13.35
CA ILE A 46 3.18 8.21 12.60
C ILE A 46 2.02 8.56 13.52
N THR A 47 1.91 9.82 13.90
CA THR A 47 0.94 10.29 14.89
C THR A 47 0.05 11.41 14.36
N GLY A 48 -1.11 11.56 14.97
CA GLY A 48 -2.07 12.59 14.61
C GLY A 48 -3.29 12.58 15.53
N GLN A 49 -4.22 13.49 15.27
CA GLN A 49 -5.44 13.64 16.06
C GLN A 49 -6.67 13.73 15.16
N GLY A 50 -7.85 13.46 15.73
CA GLY A 50 -9.12 13.56 15.03
C GLY A 50 -9.15 12.78 13.72
N ARG A 51 -9.49 13.45 12.61
CA ARG A 51 -9.60 12.84 11.28
C ARG A 51 -8.25 12.35 10.74
N ILE A 52 -7.14 12.96 11.15
CA ILE A 52 -5.79 12.57 10.74
C ILE A 52 -5.44 11.22 11.38
N LEU A 53 -5.77 11.03 12.67
CA LEU A 53 -5.56 9.75 13.36
C LEU A 53 -6.30 8.60 12.68
N ALA A 54 -7.56 8.83 12.28
CA ALA A 54 -8.32 7.84 11.52
C ALA A 54 -7.66 7.54 10.17
N ALA A 55 -7.23 8.57 9.44
CA ALA A 55 -6.52 8.41 8.17
C ALA A 55 -5.22 7.60 8.33
N ILE A 56 -4.41 7.88 9.35
CA ILE A 56 -3.18 7.13 9.65
C ILE A 56 -3.50 5.64 9.88
N LYS A 57 -4.50 5.35 10.71
CA LYS A 57 -4.91 3.98 11.05
C LYS A 57 -5.49 3.21 9.86
N ASN A 58 -6.07 3.92 8.90
CA ASN A 58 -6.57 3.31 7.67
C ASN A 58 -5.43 3.08 6.67
N MET A 59 -4.57 4.07 6.43
CA MET A 59 -3.62 4.04 5.30
C MET A 59 -2.35 3.26 5.60
N VAL A 60 -1.76 3.43 6.78
CA VAL A 60 -0.42 2.87 7.06
C VAL A 60 -0.44 1.33 7.02
N PRO A 61 -1.39 0.63 7.67
CA PRO A 61 -1.43 -0.83 7.60
C PRO A 61 -1.71 -1.35 6.19
N THR A 62 -2.60 -0.68 5.45
CA THR A 62 -2.95 -1.08 4.08
C THR A 62 -1.75 -0.95 3.14
N HIS A 63 -1.08 0.19 3.11
CA HIS A 63 0.12 0.37 2.29
C HIS A 63 1.27 -0.57 2.72
N ALA A 64 1.41 -0.83 4.03
CA ALA A 64 2.41 -1.76 4.52
C ALA A 64 2.20 -3.20 4.04
N ALA A 65 0.95 -3.67 3.99
CA ALA A 65 0.63 -4.98 3.44
C ALA A 65 0.94 -5.08 1.93
N GLN A 66 0.71 -4.00 1.20
CA GLN A 66 0.96 -3.93 -0.24
C GLN A 66 2.45 -3.92 -0.57
N VAL A 67 3.22 -3.05 0.09
CA VAL A 67 4.69 -3.02 -0.06
C VAL A 67 5.30 -4.38 0.26
N MET A 68 4.80 -5.06 1.30
CA MET A 68 5.25 -6.41 1.64
C MET A 68 4.94 -7.42 0.53
N THR A 69 3.74 -7.36 -0.04
CA THR A 69 3.30 -8.32 -1.06
C THR A 69 3.99 -8.10 -2.40
N GLU A 70 4.23 -6.86 -2.78
CA GLU A 70 4.64 -6.51 -4.14
C GLU A 70 6.14 -6.25 -4.29
N ILE A 71 6.75 -5.64 -3.28
CA ILE A 71 8.17 -5.26 -3.29
C ILE A 71 9.01 -6.25 -2.47
N GLY A 72 8.36 -6.95 -1.52
CA GLY A 72 9.02 -7.95 -0.68
C GLY A 72 9.80 -7.35 0.50
N TRP A 73 9.64 -6.05 0.79
CA TRP A 73 10.17 -5.50 2.04
C TRP A 73 9.38 -6.04 3.22
N LYS A 74 10.06 -6.41 4.30
CA LYS A 74 9.39 -6.86 5.51
C LYS A 74 8.78 -5.64 6.20
N THR A 75 7.47 -5.65 6.41
CA THR A 75 6.75 -4.59 7.11
C THR A 75 6.08 -5.14 8.37
N GLN A 76 6.08 -4.34 9.43
CA GLN A 76 5.31 -4.61 10.64
C GLN A 76 4.61 -3.33 11.07
N THR A 77 3.33 -3.42 11.41
CA THR A 77 2.58 -2.29 11.95
C THR A 77 2.03 -2.63 13.33
N ASP A 78 2.04 -1.63 14.22
CA ASP A 78 1.36 -1.69 15.51
C ASP A 78 0.45 -0.47 15.66
N THR A 79 -0.82 -0.70 16.00
CA THR A 79 -1.81 0.37 16.14
C THR A 79 -1.75 0.93 17.55
N ARG A 80 -1.55 2.24 17.65
CA ARG A 80 -1.40 2.95 18.93
C ARG A 80 -2.61 3.85 19.20
N SER A 81 -2.71 4.38 20.41
CA SER A 81 -3.77 5.33 20.75
C SER A 81 -3.68 6.61 19.92
N ASP A 82 -2.45 7.07 19.66
CA ASP A 82 -2.10 8.33 19.00
C ASP A 82 -1.68 8.18 17.54
N GLY A 83 -1.64 6.96 17.00
CA GLY A 83 -1.14 6.73 15.66
C GLY A 83 -0.89 5.28 15.29
N VAL A 84 0.12 5.07 14.46
CA VAL A 84 0.65 3.75 14.06
C VAL A 84 2.17 3.79 14.14
N GLU A 85 2.75 2.72 14.69
CA GLU A 85 4.16 2.42 14.54
C GLU A 85 4.35 1.51 13.33
N LEU A 86 5.30 1.85 12.46
CA LEU A 86 5.65 1.08 11.27
C LEU A 86 7.15 0.76 11.30
N ILE A 87 7.49 -0.51 11.11
CA ILE A 87 8.87 -0.96 10.91
C ILE A 87 8.98 -1.51 9.50
N VAL A 88 10.00 -1.08 8.76
CA VAL A 88 10.29 -1.54 7.40
C VAL A 88 11.73 -2.00 7.33
N THR A 89 11.96 -3.26 6.94
CA THR A 89 13.30 -3.84 6.85
C THR A 89 13.52 -4.68 5.59
N SER A 90 14.79 -4.88 5.26
CA SER A 90 15.24 -5.79 4.21
C SER A 90 16.57 -6.44 4.60
N GLU A 91 16.80 -7.66 4.10
CA GLU A 91 18.10 -8.34 4.20
C GLU A 91 19.08 -7.89 3.11
N ASN A 92 18.59 -7.22 2.06
CA ASN A 92 19.43 -6.69 0.98
C ASN A 92 19.98 -5.30 1.37
N PRO A 93 21.31 -5.12 1.52
CA PRO A 93 21.90 -3.85 1.94
C PRO A 93 21.54 -2.65 1.06
N SER A 94 21.37 -2.86 -0.25
CA SER A 94 20.96 -1.79 -1.17
C SER A 94 19.51 -1.32 -0.91
N GLN A 95 18.62 -2.24 -0.57
CA GLN A 95 17.25 -1.91 -0.17
C GLN A 95 17.22 -1.23 1.20
N VAL A 96 18.10 -1.61 2.13
CA VAL A 96 18.23 -0.92 3.43
C VAL A 96 18.55 0.56 3.24
N VAL A 97 19.50 0.87 2.34
CA VAL A 97 19.85 2.25 1.98
C VAL A 97 18.65 2.95 1.36
N GLN A 98 17.92 2.29 0.46
CA GLN A 98 16.73 2.83 -0.19
C GLN A 98 15.61 3.13 0.81
N ILE A 99 15.28 2.21 1.71
CA ILE A 99 14.25 2.36 2.75
C ILE A 99 14.54 3.61 3.59
N ARG A 100 15.80 3.79 4.02
CA ARG A 100 16.20 4.95 4.83
C ARG A 100 16.17 6.25 4.03
N ALA A 101 16.60 6.23 2.77
CA ALA A 101 16.63 7.41 1.91
C ALA A 101 15.22 7.90 1.54
N LEU A 102 14.28 6.98 1.33
CA LEU A 102 12.89 7.30 1.01
C LEU A 102 12.13 7.91 2.20
N GLY A 103 12.46 7.48 3.41
CA GLY A 103 11.69 7.83 4.61
C GLY A 103 10.23 7.38 4.51
N PHE A 104 9.39 7.90 5.40
CA PHE A 104 7.97 7.51 5.44
C PHE A 104 7.20 7.92 4.17
N MET A 105 7.41 9.14 3.67
CA MET A 105 6.68 9.60 2.49
C MET A 105 7.09 8.86 1.23
N GLY A 106 8.38 8.58 1.07
CA GLY A 106 8.84 7.72 -0.02
C GLY A 106 8.31 6.30 0.10
N PHE A 107 8.18 5.76 1.32
CA PHE A 107 7.51 4.47 1.55
C PHE A 107 6.03 4.47 1.14
N MET A 108 5.26 5.50 1.50
CA MET A 108 3.82 5.57 1.19
C MET A 108 3.52 5.59 -0.31
N VAL A 109 4.49 6.00 -1.14
CA VAL A 109 4.38 6.02 -2.59
C VAL A 109 4.98 4.79 -3.28
N GLN A 110 5.47 3.79 -2.53
CA GLN A 110 5.99 2.57 -3.14
C GLN A 110 4.90 1.58 -3.57
N GLY A 111 5.14 0.95 -4.72
CA GLY A 111 4.23 0.02 -5.41
C GLY A 111 3.88 0.57 -6.79
N ASP A 112 3.88 -0.30 -7.82
CA ASP A 112 3.57 0.09 -9.20
C ASP A 112 2.05 0.21 -9.46
N HIS A 113 1.25 0.01 -8.42
CA HIS A 113 -0.18 -0.21 -8.51
C HIS A 113 -1.00 0.93 -7.92
N HIS A 114 -0.51 2.16 -7.71
CA HIS A 114 -1.36 3.27 -7.24
C HIS A 114 -2.69 3.36 -8.02
N GLY A 115 -2.63 3.13 -9.33
CA GLY A 115 -3.80 2.89 -10.17
C GLY A 115 -4.64 1.68 -9.72
N ALA A 116 -4.09 0.46 -9.71
CA ALA A 116 -4.85 -0.75 -9.36
C ALA A 116 -5.29 -0.83 -7.89
N HIS A 117 -4.59 -0.18 -6.96
CA HIS A 117 -5.01 0.03 -5.57
C HIS A 117 -6.26 0.91 -5.51
N HIS A 118 -6.25 2.05 -6.21
CA HIS A 118 -7.43 2.89 -6.34
C HIS A 118 -8.59 2.13 -7.00
N LEU A 119 -8.32 1.24 -7.95
CA LEU A 119 -9.34 0.37 -8.57
C LEU A 119 -9.94 -0.62 -7.56
N MET A 120 -9.10 -1.29 -6.77
CA MET A 120 -9.58 -2.21 -5.73
C MET A 120 -10.46 -1.51 -4.69
N ILE A 121 -10.07 -0.30 -4.25
CA ILE A 121 -10.86 0.50 -3.32
C ILE A 121 -12.16 0.98 -3.96
N ALA A 122 -12.10 1.35 -5.24
CA ALA A 122 -13.29 1.66 -6.02
C ALA A 122 -14.13 0.41 -6.33
N GLY A 123 -13.80 -0.79 -5.83
CA GLY A 123 -14.59 -2.01 -6.03
C GLY A 123 -14.47 -2.64 -7.42
N ALA A 124 -13.53 -2.15 -8.25
CA ALA A 124 -13.20 -2.75 -9.54
C ALA A 124 -12.13 -3.83 -9.32
N THR A 125 -12.55 -5.09 -9.25
CA THR A 125 -11.63 -6.23 -9.28
C THR A 125 -11.01 -6.35 -10.68
N GLN A 126 -9.69 -6.45 -10.78
CA GLN A 126 -9.09 -7.01 -12.00
C GLN A 126 -9.47 -8.48 -12.08
N GLY A 127 -9.99 -8.92 -13.23
CA GLY A 127 -10.38 -10.31 -13.45
C GLY A 127 -9.25 -11.26 -13.05
N GLU A 128 -9.60 -12.26 -12.25
CA GLU A 128 -8.70 -13.35 -11.91
C GLU A 128 -8.15 -13.96 -13.21
N HIS A 129 -6.82 -14.01 -13.33
CA HIS A 129 -6.18 -14.78 -14.39
C HIS A 129 -6.59 -16.25 -14.23
N GLY A 130 -7.61 -16.65 -14.98
CA GLY A 130 -8.01 -18.03 -15.17
C GLY A 130 -6.82 -18.82 -15.69
N ASN A 131 -6.28 -19.68 -14.84
CA ASN A 131 -5.35 -20.73 -15.20
C ASN A 131 -6.04 -21.68 -16.21
N HIS A 132 -5.92 -21.38 -17.49
CA HIS A 132 -6.23 -22.33 -18.55
C HIS A 132 -5.05 -23.29 -18.71
N GLY A 133 -5.12 -24.39 -17.95
CA GLY A 133 -4.47 -25.62 -18.35
C GLY A 133 -5.13 -26.20 -19.60
N GLY A 134 -4.32 -26.77 -20.48
CA GLY A 134 -4.76 -27.70 -21.51
C GLY A 134 -4.18 -27.45 -22.90
N GLY A 135 -3.27 -28.31 -23.33
CA GLY A 135 -2.92 -28.44 -24.74
C GLY A 135 -1.54 -29.01 -25.01
N SER A 136 -1.32 -30.29 -24.73
CA SER A 136 -0.25 -31.05 -25.38
C SER A 136 -0.49 -31.04 -26.90
N HIS A 137 0.50 -30.65 -27.69
CA HIS A 137 0.61 -31.09 -29.08
C HIS A 137 1.98 -31.73 -29.27
N SER A 138 1.95 -33.06 -29.30
CA SER A 138 2.94 -33.93 -29.90
C SER A 138 2.43 -34.32 -31.28
N GLU A 139 3.21 -34.08 -32.33
CA GLU A 139 3.17 -34.75 -33.64
C GLU A 139 4.52 -34.41 -34.30
N HIS A 140 5.43 -35.40 -34.37
CA HIS A 140 5.71 -36.28 -35.51
C HIS A 140 6.48 -35.61 -36.65
#